data_AF-A0A2T2SCK3-F1
#
_entry.id   AF-A0A2T2SCK3-F1
#
_cell.length_a   1.000
_cell.length_b   1.000
_cell.length_c   1.000
_cell.angle_alpha   90.00
_cell.angle_beta   90.00
_cell.angle_gamma   90.00
#
_symmetry.space_group_name_H-M   'P 1'
#
loop_
_entity.id
_entity.type
_entity.pdbx_description
1 polymer ?
#
loop_
_entity_poly.entity_id
_entity_poly.type
_entity_poly.pdbx_seq_one_letter_code
_entity_poly.pdbx_strand_id
1 'polypeptide(L)' 'MPAESAEASANTSWSERTLDYVERSGNALPDPVTLFFIFIAIVMVASWIAHTADVSVVHPGTDETIAADNLFSDENIR' A
#
# COMPACT_ATOMS: atom_id res chain seq x y z
N MET A 1 17.01 32.04 47.12
CA MET A 1 16.06 32.51 46.09
C MET A 1 16.55 32.01 44.74
N PRO A 2 15.71 31.42 43.89
CA PRO A 2 15.04 30.14 44.04
C PRO A 2 15.62 29.10 43.07
N ALA A 3 15.53 27.83 43.46
CA ALA A 3 15.58 26.71 42.53
C ALA A 3 14.22 26.67 41.82
N GLU A 4 14.16 27.08 40.56
CA GLU A 4 12.96 26.92 39.73
C GLU A 4 13.37 26.82 38.26
N SER A 5 13.56 25.60 37.77
CA SER A 5 13.61 25.30 36.32
C SER A 5 13.18 23.85 36.07
N ALA A 6 12.15 23.42 36.80
CA ALA A 6 11.59 22.08 36.68
C ALA A 6 10.05 22.12 36.68
N GLU A 7 9.45 22.68 35.62
CA GLU A 7 8.02 22.52 35.30
C GLU A 7 7.88 22.56 33.77
N ALA A 8 7.14 21.74 33.05
CA ALA A 8 6.42 20.51 33.32
C ALA A 8 6.25 19.81 31.95
N SER A 9 6.16 18.49 31.99
CA SER A 9 5.97 17.56 30.88
C SER A 9 5.05 18.06 29.76
N ALA A 10 5.56 18.08 28.54
CA ALA A 10 4.73 18.09 27.34
C ALA A 10 3.90 16.79 27.32
N ASN A 11 2.67 16.86 27.81
CA ASN A 11 1.65 15.89 27.42
C ASN A 11 1.40 16.16 25.93
N THR A 12 2.21 15.57 25.04
CA THR A 12 1.92 15.62 23.61
C THR A 12 0.50 15.12 23.44
N SER A 13 -0.37 16.03 23.01
CA SER A 13 -1.78 15.75 22.83
C SER A 13 -1.91 14.55 21.90
N TRP A 14 -2.88 13.66 22.14
CA TRP A 14 -3.14 12.54 21.24
C TRP A 14 -3.33 13.02 19.79
N SER A 15 -3.86 14.24 19.60
CA SER A 15 -3.98 14.89 18.29
C SER A 15 -2.66 15.31 17.66
N GLU A 16 -1.67 15.72 18.46
CA GLU A 16 -0.34 16.09 17.94
C GLU A 16 0.38 14.83 17.46
N ARG A 17 0.30 13.73 18.22
CA ARG A 17 0.90 12.45 17.82
C ARG A 17 0.28 11.88 16.54
N THR A 18 -1.03 12.07 16.32
CA THR A 18 -1.68 11.63 15.08
C THR A 18 -1.29 12.52 13.90
N LEU A 19 -1.20 13.84 14.09
CA LEU A 19 -0.74 14.76 13.04
C LEU A 19 0.71 14.49 12.64
N ASP A 20 1.61 14.28 13.60
CA ASP A 20 3.02 13.93 13.34
C ASP A 20 3.13 12.65 12.50
N TYR A 21 2.28 11.66 12.78
CA TYR A 21 2.23 10.43 12.00
C TYR A 21 1.74 10.65 10.57
N VAL A 22 0.68 11.45 10.39
CA VAL A 22 0.12 11.75 9.06
C VAL A 22 1.11 12.57 8.23
N GLU A 23 1.74 13.59 8.80
CA GLU A 23 2.75 14.40 8.13
C GLU A 23 3.93 13.53 7.69
N ARG A 24 4.44 12.68 8.59
CA ARG A 24 5.55 11.79 8.26
C ARG A 24 5.18 10.76 7.21
N SER A 25 3.96 10.21 7.27
CA SER A 25 3.48 9.24 6.27
C SER A 25 3.24 9.89 4.91
N GLY A 26 2.68 11.10 4.88
CA GLY A 26 2.42 11.86 3.66
C GLY A 26 3.71 12.29 2.96
N ASN A 27 4.72 12.71 3.71
CA ASN A 27 6.02 13.09 3.16
C ASN A 27 6.92 11.90 2.78
N ALA A 28 6.63 10.70 3.32
CA ALA A 28 7.36 9.48 2.97
C ALA A 28 6.88 8.82 1.68
N LEU A 29 5.73 9.25 1.12
CA LEU A 29 5.24 8.73 -0.15
C LEU A 29 6.20 9.16 -1.28
N PRO A 30 6.66 8.23 -2.13
CA PRO A 30 7.44 8.58 -3.29
C PRO A 30 6.59 9.38 -4.29
N ASP A 31 7.25 10.04 -5.23
CA ASP A 31 6.55 10.80 -6.27
C ASP A 31 5.55 9.89 -7.03
N PRO A 32 4.50 10.46 -7.65
CA PRO A 32 3.45 9.67 -8.27
C PRO A 32 3.95 8.63 -9.28
N VAL A 33 5.00 8.91 -10.05
CA VAL A 33 5.51 7.99 -11.08
C VAL A 33 6.12 6.77 -10.42
N THR A 34 6.95 6.96 -9.40
CA THR A 34 7.55 5.87 -8.63
C THR A 34 6.47 5.03 -7.94
N LEU A 35 5.44 5.66 -7.39
CA LEU A 35 4.32 4.97 -6.75
C LEU A 35 3.57 4.06 -7.74
N PHE A 36 3.28 4.54 -8.95
CA PHE A 36 2.69 3.71 -10.01
C PHE A 36 3.60 2.56 -10.41
N PHE A 37 4.90 2.81 -10.54
CA PHE A 37 5.86 1.76 -10.86
C PHE A 37 5.88 0.64 -9.81
N ILE A 38 5.84 1.01 -8.52
CA ILE A 38 5.72 0.05 -7.41
C ILE A 38 4.40 -0.74 -7.53
N PHE A 39 3.27 -0.10 -7.80
CA PHE A 39 1.99 -0.78 -7.97
C PHE A 39 1.98 -1.73 -9.18
N ILE A 40 2.58 -1.34 -10.29
CA ILE A 40 2.74 -2.21 -11.45
C ILE A 40 3.53 -3.46 -11.06
N ALA A 41 4.68 -3.28 -10.40
CA ALA A 41 5.50 -4.41 -9.95
C ALA A 41 4.73 -5.34 -9.00
N ILE A 42 3.97 -4.77 -8.06
CA ILE A 42 3.14 -5.55 -7.12
C ILE A 42 2.06 -6.32 -7.86
N VAL A 43 1.31 -5.69 -8.76
CA VAL A 43 0.24 -6.35 -9.53
C VAL A 43 0.79 -7.46 -10.43
N MET A 44 1.94 -7.22 -11.08
CA MET A 44 2.63 -8.22 -11.88
C MET A 44 2.96 -9.47 -11.05
N VAL A 45 3.61 -9.29 -9.89
CA VAL A 45 3.95 -10.40 -8.99
C VAL A 45 2.70 -11.08 -8.43
N ALA A 46 1.68 -10.31 -8.02
CA ALA A 46 0.43 -10.86 -7.50
C ALA A 46 -0.31 -11.69 -8.55
N SER A 47 -0.34 -11.25 -9.81
CA SER A 47 -0.97 -11.98 -10.93
C SER A 47 -0.29 -13.33 -11.15
N TRP A 48 1.05 -13.36 -11.12
CA TRP A 48 1.83 -14.59 -11.25
C TRP A 48 1.51 -15.56 -10.11
N ILE A 49 1.51 -15.08 -8.86
CA ILE A 49 1.17 -15.91 -7.70
C ILE A 49 -0.26 -16.47 -7.84
N ALA A 50 -1.23 -15.62 -8.16
CA ALA A 50 -2.64 -16.03 -8.30
C ALA A 50 -2.83 -17.06 -9.42
N HIS A 51 -2.18 -16.87 -10.57
CA HIS A 51 -2.18 -17.83 -11.67
C HIS A 51 -1.53 -19.16 -11.25
N THR A 52 -0.37 -19.14 -10.60
CA THR A 52 0.31 -20.38 -10.14
C THR A 52 -0.47 -21.13 -9.06
N ALA A 53 -1.34 -20.44 -8.33
CA ALA A 53 -2.25 -21.01 -7.35
C ALA A 53 -3.60 -21.46 -7.93
N ASP A 54 -3.78 -21.40 -9.27
CA ASP A 54 -5.00 -21.77 -9.99
C ASP A 54 -6.26 -21.02 -9.49
N VAL A 55 -6.09 -19.74 -9.10
CA VAL A 55 -7.18 -18.92 -8.58
C VAL A 55 -8.21 -18.67 -9.69
N SER A 56 -9.47 -19.01 -9.43
CA SER A 56 -10.58 -18.78 -10.36
C SER A 56 -11.86 -18.35 -9.64
N VAL A 57 -12.75 -17.67 -10.36
CA VAL A 57 -14.04 -17.18 -9.87
C VAL A 57 -15.11 -17.29 -10.95
N VAL A 58 -16.36 -17.51 -10.54
CA VAL A 58 -17.52 -17.49 -11.45
C VAL A 58 -17.98 -16.05 -11.65
N HIS A 59 -18.13 -15.63 -12.90
CA HIS A 59 -18.63 -14.30 -13.23
C HIS A 59 -20.13 -14.20 -12.90
N PRO A 60 -20.56 -13.28 -12.02
CA PRO A 60 -21.97 -13.19 -11.59
C PRO A 60 -22.96 -12.71 -12.67
N GLY A 61 -22.48 -12.40 -13.87
CA GLY A 61 -23.29 -11.88 -14.98
C GLY A 61 -23.39 -12.84 -16.17
N THR A 62 -22.40 -13.71 -16.35
CA THR A 62 -22.35 -14.67 -17.47
C THR A 62 -22.34 -16.13 -17.01
N ASP A 63 -22.15 -16.39 -15.70
CA ASP A 63 -21.95 -17.73 -15.11
C ASP A 63 -20.71 -18.48 -15.66
N GLU A 64 -19.82 -17.79 -16.36
CA GLU A 64 -18.56 -18.34 -16.86
C GLU A 64 -17.48 -18.32 -15.78
N THR A 65 -16.60 -19.33 -15.77
CA THR A 65 -15.45 -19.35 -14.87
C THR A 65 -14.31 -18.54 -15.46
N ILE A 66 -13.79 -17.58 -14.71
CA ILE A 66 -12.65 -16.74 -15.05
C ILE A 66 -11.48 -17.14 -14.17
N ALA A 67 -10.33 -17.44 -14.77
CA ALA A 67 -9.08 -17.73 -14.06
C ALA A 67 -8.19 -16.47 -13.97
N ALA A 68 -7.36 -16.39 -12.93
CA ALA A 68 -6.35 -15.35 -12.81
C ALA A 68 -5.28 -15.54 -13.89
N ASP A 69 -5.05 -14.51 -14.72
CA ASP A 69 -4.04 -14.53 -15.77
C ASP A 69 -2.66 -14.11 -15.26
N ASN A 70 -1.60 -14.64 -15.85
CA ASN A 70 -0.22 -14.27 -15.56
C ASN A 70 0.24 -13.15 -16.48
N LEU A 71 0.43 -11.95 -15.91
CA LEU A 71 0.85 -10.77 -16.67
C LEU A 71 2.29 -10.87 -17.21
N PHE A 72 3.09 -11.82 -16.74
CA PHE A 72 4.42 -12.09 -17.31
C PHE A 72 4.38 -12.99 -18.55
N SER A 73 3.21 -13.47 -19.00
CA SER A 73 3.14 -14.35 -20.16
C SER A 73 3.54 -13.63 -21.45
N ASP A 74 4.09 -14.37 -22.42
CA ASP A 74 4.51 -13.81 -23.71
C ASP A 74 3.35 -13.12 -24.45
N GLU A 75 2.12 -13.60 -24.28
CA GLU A 75 0.91 -12.98 -24.83
C GLU A 75 0.66 -11.57 -24.27
N ASN A 76 0.91 -11.37 -22.96
CA ASN A 76 0.67 -10.09 -22.29
C ASN A 76 1.83 -9.08 -22.40
N ILE A 77 3.06 -9.55 -22.63
CA ILE A 77 4.26 -8.69 -22.74
C ILE A 77 4.51 -8.18 -24.17
N ARG A 78 3.91 -8.82 -25.18
CA ARG A 78 4.13 -8.54 -26.59
C ARG A 78 3.62 -7.17 -27.06
#